data_AF-A0A971YPS6-F1
#
_entry.id   AF-A0A971YPS6-F1
#
_cell.length_a   1.000
_cell.length_b   1.000
_cell.length_c   1.000
_cell.angle_alpha   90.00
_cell.angle_beta   90.00
_cell.angle_gamma   90.00
#
_symmetry.space_group_name_H-M   'P 1'
#
loop_
_entity.id
_entity.type
_entity.pdbx_description
1 polymer ?
#
loop_
_entity_poly.entity_id
_entity_poly.type
_entity_poly.pdbx_seq_one_letter_code
_entity_poly.pdbx_strand_id
1 'polypeptide(L)'
;SRVTGYIKKHEFSGQVLGGESLSLPEEVLETTGMWFCPSQELVEKVKAAGLDLMGGLHATEHAAIALLPLFAMCDRGDVGGLSITAHPQTQEPTVFIHDAYQGGVGFAERGYERSEELLAATLEAVVSCSCENGCPSCIHSPKCSNFNRPLDKEAAIMLLYGLLGRDYEPQTAGSVTGMEKQNLKRLLGRLKGATA
;
A
#
# COMPACT_ATOMS: atom_id res chain seq x y z
N SER A 1 14.74 -9.36 -9.92
CA SER A 1 15.58 -8.26 -9.39
C SER A 1 17.01 -8.46 -9.89
N ARG A 2 17.86 -7.44 -9.85
CA ARG A 2 19.29 -7.57 -10.19
C ARG A 2 20.15 -6.76 -9.23
N VAL A 3 21.14 -7.40 -8.61
CA VAL A 3 22.13 -6.72 -7.77
C VAL A 3 23.20 -6.13 -8.66
N THR A 4 23.30 -4.80 -8.69
CA THR A 4 24.23 -4.05 -9.57
C THR A 4 25.51 -3.60 -8.87
N GLY A 5 25.60 -3.75 -7.55
CA GLY A 5 26.74 -3.29 -6.76
C GLY A 5 26.47 -3.30 -5.27
N TYR A 6 27.47 -2.87 -4.51
CA TYR A 6 27.36 -2.67 -3.06
C TYR A 6 28.15 -1.44 -2.61
N ILE A 7 27.81 -0.90 -1.44
CA ILE A 7 28.55 0.17 -0.77
C ILE A 7 29.11 -0.33 0.56
N LYS A 8 30.34 0.07 0.87
CA LYS A 8 31.02 -0.18 2.15
C LYS A 8 30.76 1.03 3.04
N LYS A 9 30.23 0.81 4.24
CA LYS A 9 30.02 1.86 5.25
C LYS A 9 30.80 1.54 6.52
N HIS A 10 31.39 2.55 7.12
CA HIS A 10 31.96 2.44 8.45
C HIS A 10 30.83 2.19 9.46
N GLU A 11 30.93 1.12 10.24
CA GLU A 11 29.84 0.57 11.04
C GLU A 11 29.22 1.60 12.00
N PHE A 12 30.05 2.36 12.72
CA PHE A 12 29.57 3.29 13.74
C PHE A 12 29.18 4.67 13.21
N SER A 13 29.88 5.17 12.19
CA SER A 13 29.65 6.54 11.69
C SER A 13 28.71 6.58 10.49
N GLY A 14 28.43 5.42 9.86
CA GLY A 14 27.70 5.33 8.60
C GLY A 14 28.44 5.93 7.41
N GLN A 15 29.68 6.41 7.59
CA GLN A 15 30.48 7.04 6.54
C GLN A 15 30.71 6.05 5.41
N VAL A 16 30.44 6.46 4.17
CA VAL A 16 30.70 5.63 2.98
C VAL A 16 32.22 5.55 2.76
N LEU A 17 32.77 4.34 2.83
CA LEU A 17 34.19 4.04 2.65
C LEU A 17 34.54 3.69 1.19
N GLY A 18 33.53 3.35 0.39
CA GLY A 18 33.68 2.99 -1.01
C GLY A 18 32.51 2.11 -1.47
N GLY A 19 32.67 1.48 -2.63
CA GLY A 19 31.70 0.56 -3.20
C GLY A 19 32.22 -0.03 -4.49
N GLU A 20 31.63 -1.13 -4.94
CA GLU A 20 32.01 -1.80 -6.18
C GLU A 20 30.76 -2.15 -6.97
N SER A 21 30.85 -1.99 -8.28
CA SER A 21 29.82 -2.45 -9.21
C SER A 21 29.94 -3.94 -9.42
N LEU A 22 28.81 -4.62 -9.48
CA LEU A 22 28.71 -6.05 -9.74
C LEU A 22 27.95 -6.28 -11.05
N SER A 23 28.40 -7.27 -11.81
CA SER A 23 27.70 -7.75 -13.01
C SER A 23 27.10 -9.12 -12.73
N LEU A 24 26.11 -9.16 -11.85
CA LEU A 24 25.37 -10.38 -11.52
C LEU A 24 24.20 -10.59 -12.50
N PRO A 25 23.81 -11.87 -12.75
CA PRO A 25 22.64 -12.16 -13.55
C PRO A 25 21.37 -11.59 -12.91
N GLU A 26 20.35 -11.41 -13.73
CA GLU A 26 19.01 -11.09 -13.23
C GLU A 26 18.38 -12.34 -12.61
N GLU A 27 17.78 -12.16 -11.44
CA GLU A 27 16.94 -13.16 -10.79
C GLU A 27 15.49 -12.90 -11.17
N VAL A 28 14.85 -13.90 -11.77
CA VAL A 28 13.43 -13.85 -12.17
C VAL A 28 12.65 -14.81 -11.29
N LEU A 29 11.58 -14.31 -10.67
CA LEU A 29 10.61 -15.11 -9.96
C LEU A 29 9.33 -15.13 -10.80
N GLU A 30 9.03 -16.28 -11.41
CA GLU A 30 7.75 -16.48 -12.09
C GLU A 30 6.75 -16.92 -11.02
N THR A 31 5.70 -16.13 -10.80
CA THR A 31 4.74 -16.31 -9.69
C THR A 31 3.37 -15.73 -10.06
N THR A 32 2.37 -15.99 -9.22
CA THR A 32 1.04 -15.42 -9.34
C THR A 32 0.92 -14.12 -8.54
N GLY A 33 0.22 -13.14 -9.11
CA GLY A 33 -0.04 -11.86 -8.48
C GLY A 33 -1.42 -11.33 -8.78
N MET A 34 -1.89 -10.45 -7.91
CA MET A 34 -3.08 -9.61 -8.07
C MET A 34 -2.65 -8.15 -8.11
N TRP A 35 -3.47 -7.31 -8.71
CA TRP A 35 -3.24 -5.87 -8.70
C TRP A 35 -4.54 -5.10 -8.73
N PHE A 36 -4.46 -3.83 -8.34
CA PHE A 36 -5.54 -2.87 -8.48
C PHE A 36 -5.01 -1.57 -9.08
N CYS A 37 -5.81 -1.01 -9.98
CA CYS A 37 -5.53 0.25 -10.67
C CYS A 37 -6.60 1.28 -10.24
N PRO A 38 -6.22 2.37 -9.54
CA PRO A 38 -7.14 3.49 -9.35
C PRO A 38 -7.51 4.10 -10.70
N SER A 39 -8.76 4.53 -10.85
CA SER A 39 -9.22 5.20 -12.07
C SER A 39 -8.47 6.51 -12.29
N GLN A 40 -8.35 6.94 -13.55
CA GLN A 40 -7.72 8.22 -13.91
C GLN A 40 -8.37 9.41 -13.17
N GLU A 41 -9.69 9.39 -13.00
CA GLU A 41 -10.41 10.41 -12.24
C GLU A 41 -9.96 10.45 -10.77
N LEU A 42 -9.81 9.30 -10.12
CA LEU A 42 -9.33 9.21 -8.74
C LEU A 42 -7.89 9.73 -8.61
N VAL A 43 -7.04 9.37 -9.57
CA VAL A 43 -5.65 9.83 -9.67
C VAL A 43 -5.59 11.37 -9.76
N GLU A 44 -6.43 11.98 -10.59
CA GLU A 44 -6.54 13.42 -10.73
C GLU A 44 -7.04 14.08 -9.44
N LYS A 45 -8.04 13.50 -8.77
CA LYS A 45 -8.55 14.00 -7.49
C LYS A 45 -7.48 13.98 -6.39
N VAL A 46 -6.69 12.91 -6.27
CA VAL A 46 -5.57 12.83 -5.31
C VAL A 46 -4.55 13.95 -5.57
N LYS A 47 -4.16 14.16 -6.83
CA LYS A 47 -3.23 15.22 -7.22
C LYS A 47 -3.80 16.62 -6.97
N ALA A 48 -5.07 16.83 -7.29
CA ALA A 48 -5.76 18.11 -7.08
C ALA A 48 -5.88 18.47 -5.60
N ALA A 49 -5.98 17.46 -4.72
CA ALA A 49 -5.95 17.63 -3.27
C ALA A 49 -4.53 17.94 -2.71
N GLY A 50 -3.49 17.94 -3.56
CA GLY A 50 -2.11 18.20 -3.14
C GLY A 50 -1.45 17.03 -2.42
N LEU A 51 -2.01 15.82 -2.54
CA LEU A 51 -1.53 14.61 -1.88
C LEU A 51 -0.49 13.87 -2.74
N ASP A 52 0.40 13.09 -2.11
CA ASP A 52 1.41 12.31 -2.81
C ASP A 52 0.82 10.98 -3.32
N LEU A 53 0.58 10.89 -4.63
CA LEU A 53 0.08 9.68 -5.27
C LEU A 53 1.00 8.46 -5.08
N MET A 54 2.33 8.62 -5.21
CA MET A 54 3.24 7.50 -4.96
C MET A 54 3.21 7.08 -3.50
N GLY A 55 3.19 8.05 -2.59
CA GLY A 55 3.05 7.83 -1.17
C GLY A 55 1.75 7.07 -0.83
N GLY A 56 0.63 7.41 -1.47
CA GLY A 56 -0.65 6.75 -1.27
C GLY A 56 -0.70 5.33 -1.82
N LEU A 57 -0.17 5.10 -3.03
CA LEU A 57 -0.08 3.75 -3.62
C LEU A 57 0.76 2.82 -2.74
N HIS A 58 1.93 3.31 -2.29
CA HIS A 58 2.85 2.56 -1.45
C HIS A 58 2.29 2.29 -0.05
N ALA A 59 1.61 3.27 0.55
CA ALA A 59 0.90 3.07 1.80
C ALA A 59 -0.27 2.08 1.67
N THR A 60 -0.98 2.09 0.55
CA THR A 60 -2.05 1.14 0.24
C THR A 60 -1.49 -0.28 0.10
N GLU A 61 -0.37 -0.45 -0.62
CA GLU A 61 0.35 -1.71 -0.74
C GLU A 61 0.72 -2.29 0.63
N HIS A 62 1.38 -1.50 1.47
CA HIS A 62 1.78 -1.91 2.81
C HIS A 62 0.59 -2.37 3.65
N ALA A 63 -0.48 -1.56 3.69
CA ALA A 63 -1.65 -1.85 4.50
C ALA A 63 -2.38 -3.10 3.98
N ALA A 64 -2.55 -3.26 2.67
CA ALA A 64 -3.20 -4.43 2.08
C ALA A 64 -2.41 -5.72 2.36
N ILE A 65 -1.08 -5.72 2.17
CA ILE A 65 -0.22 -6.86 2.52
C ILE A 65 -0.29 -7.16 4.02
N ALA A 66 -0.36 -6.13 4.86
CA ALA A 66 -0.45 -6.29 6.31
C ALA A 66 -1.74 -6.99 6.77
N LEU A 67 -2.83 -6.85 6.00
CA LEU A 67 -4.16 -7.40 6.28
C LEU A 67 -4.45 -8.71 5.52
N LEU A 68 -3.75 -8.98 4.41
CA LEU A 68 -3.93 -10.18 3.58
C LEU A 68 -3.92 -11.52 4.36
N PRO A 69 -3.09 -11.73 5.40
CA PRO A 69 -3.14 -12.92 6.24
C PRO A 69 -4.54 -13.32 6.74
N LEU A 70 -5.42 -12.34 7.00
CA LEU A 70 -6.78 -12.58 7.47
C LEU A 70 -7.69 -13.24 6.40
N PHE A 71 -7.29 -13.16 5.13
CA PHE A 71 -8.08 -13.60 3.99
C PHE A 71 -7.49 -14.83 3.30
N ALA A 72 -6.16 -14.92 3.26
CA ALA A 72 -5.41 -15.96 2.56
C ALA A 72 -4.72 -16.99 3.46
N MET A 73 -4.80 -16.83 4.79
CA MET A 73 -4.13 -17.71 5.78
C MET A 73 -2.62 -17.86 5.51
N CYS A 74 -1.97 -16.77 5.09
CA CYS A 74 -0.54 -16.67 4.86
C CYS A 74 0.12 -15.83 5.96
N ASP A 75 1.46 -15.85 6.04
CA ASP A 75 2.20 -14.82 6.76
C ASP A 75 2.50 -13.61 5.86
N ARG A 76 2.78 -12.46 6.48
CA ARG A 76 3.23 -11.25 5.74
C ARG A 76 4.51 -11.48 4.95
N GLY A 77 5.28 -12.52 5.28
CA GLY A 77 6.52 -12.86 4.58
C GLY A 77 6.34 -13.73 3.36
N ASP A 78 5.14 -14.25 3.15
CA ASP A 78 4.82 -15.19 2.08
C ASP A 78 4.40 -14.47 0.79
N VAL A 79 4.28 -13.15 0.87
CA VAL A 79 3.87 -12.27 -0.22
C VAL A 79 4.82 -11.07 -0.35
N GLY A 80 4.97 -10.61 -1.59
CA GLY A 80 5.64 -9.36 -1.93
C GLY A 80 4.67 -8.35 -2.52
N GLY A 81 5.16 -7.12 -2.71
CA GLY A 81 4.38 -6.05 -3.31
C GLY A 81 5.23 -5.11 -4.15
N LEU A 82 4.54 -4.35 -4.99
CA LEU A 82 5.10 -3.28 -5.80
C LEU A 82 4.06 -2.19 -6.01
N SER A 83 4.44 -0.94 -5.79
CA SER A 83 3.64 0.25 -6.12
C SER A 83 4.37 1.10 -7.14
N ILE A 84 3.66 1.53 -8.17
CA ILE A 84 4.24 2.34 -9.26
C ILE A 84 3.19 3.28 -9.84
N THR A 85 3.57 4.50 -10.22
CA THR A 85 2.67 5.51 -10.83
C THR A 85 2.36 5.28 -12.30
N ALA A 86 3.19 4.51 -13.00
CA ALA A 86 3.00 4.21 -14.40
C ALA A 86 3.64 2.85 -14.70
N HIS A 87 2.86 1.79 -14.58
CA HIS A 87 3.35 0.45 -14.91
C HIS A 87 3.43 0.27 -16.44
N PRO A 88 4.51 -0.28 -17.02
CA PRO A 88 4.69 -0.33 -18.47
C PRO A 88 3.58 -1.07 -19.25
N GLN A 89 2.91 -2.04 -18.62
CA GLN A 89 1.87 -2.84 -19.27
C GLN A 89 0.46 -2.29 -19.07
N THR A 90 0.13 -1.82 -17.86
CA THR A 90 -1.21 -1.25 -17.59
C THR A 90 -1.29 0.21 -18.03
N GLN A 91 -0.13 0.88 -18.16
CA GLN A 91 0.00 2.32 -18.43
C GLN A 91 -0.65 3.20 -17.35
N GLU A 92 -0.91 2.63 -16.18
CA GLU A 92 -1.66 3.25 -15.09
C GLU A 92 -0.88 3.14 -13.78
N PRO A 93 -1.19 4.00 -12.79
CA PRO A 93 -0.80 3.75 -11.41
C PRO A 93 -1.29 2.38 -10.98
N THR A 94 -0.43 1.56 -10.39
CA THR A 94 -0.76 0.17 -10.06
C THR A 94 -0.11 -0.23 -8.74
N VAL A 95 -0.87 -0.94 -7.92
CA VAL A 95 -0.35 -1.66 -6.75
C VAL A 95 -0.50 -3.14 -7.00
N PHE A 96 0.60 -3.88 -6.88
CA PHE A 96 0.69 -5.32 -7.02
C PHE A 96 0.89 -5.98 -5.67
N ILE A 97 0.30 -7.17 -5.51
CA ILE A 97 0.58 -8.12 -4.45
C ILE A 97 0.80 -9.48 -5.10
N HIS A 98 1.92 -10.14 -4.80
CA HIS A 98 2.26 -11.41 -5.43
C HIS A 98 2.79 -12.42 -4.42
N ASP A 99 2.70 -13.70 -4.75
CA ASP A 99 3.27 -14.76 -3.90
C ASP A 99 4.79 -14.71 -3.96
N ALA A 100 5.46 -14.96 -2.83
CA ALA A 100 6.92 -15.01 -2.74
C ALA A 100 7.51 -16.39 -3.12
N TYR A 101 6.76 -17.19 -3.89
CA TYR A 101 7.09 -18.58 -4.23
C TYR A 101 7.03 -18.81 -5.75
N GLN A 102 7.96 -19.61 -6.26
CA GLN A 102 7.98 -19.98 -7.68
C GLN A 102 6.68 -20.69 -8.07
N GLY A 103 6.05 -20.24 -9.15
CA GLY A 103 4.77 -20.75 -9.67
C GLY A 103 3.54 -20.25 -8.91
N GLY A 104 3.70 -19.54 -7.79
CA GLY A 104 2.60 -19.17 -6.91
C GLY A 104 2.10 -20.36 -6.07
N VAL A 105 1.52 -20.04 -4.91
CA VAL A 105 0.91 -21.01 -3.98
C VAL A 105 -0.55 -20.65 -3.64
N GLY A 106 -1.07 -19.56 -4.21
CA GLY A 106 -2.49 -19.20 -4.19
C GLY A 106 -2.86 -18.07 -3.24
N PHE A 107 -1.90 -17.36 -2.62
CA PHE A 107 -2.24 -16.27 -1.70
C PHE A 107 -2.77 -15.05 -2.44
N ALA A 108 -2.13 -14.67 -3.55
CA ALA A 108 -2.59 -13.61 -4.44
C ALA A 108 -3.94 -13.95 -5.09
N GLU A 109 -4.16 -15.21 -5.50
CA GLU A 109 -5.46 -15.67 -6.03
C GLU A 109 -6.55 -15.52 -4.97
N ARG A 110 -6.28 -15.98 -3.74
CA ARG A 110 -7.24 -15.87 -2.64
C ARG A 110 -7.51 -14.42 -2.25
N GLY A 111 -6.47 -13.57 -2.30
CA GLY A 111 -6.59 -12.13 -2.14
C GLY A 111 -7.44 -11.47 -3.21
N TYR A 112 -7.33 -11.92 -4.47
CA TYR A 112 -8.13 -11.45 -5.58
C TYR A 112 -9.62 -11.82 -5.42
N GLU A 113 -9.91 -13.08 -5.09
CA GLU A 113 -11.26 -13.57 -4.84
C GLU A 113 -12.00 -12.79 -3.74
N ARG A 114 -11.24 -12.29 -2.75
CA ARG A 114 -11.76 -11.52 -1.60
C ARG A 114 -11.32 -10.06 -1.63
N SER A 115 -11.02 -9.54 -2.81
CA SER A 115 -10.40 -8.22 -2.97
C SER A 115 -11.21 -7.09 -2.35
N GLU A 116 -12.53 -7.08 -2.52
CA GLU A 116 -13.41 -6.07 -1.89
C GLU A 116 -13.35 -6.13 -0.36
N GLU A 117 -13.40 -7.34 0.22
CA GLU A 117 -13.32 -7.52 1.69
C GLU A 117 -11.94 -7.11 2.23
N LEU A 118 -10.87 -7.47 1.50
CA LEU A 118 -9.50 -7.09 1.83
C LEU A 118 -9.33 -5.57 1.82
N LEU A 119 -9.76 -4.90 0.77
CA LEU A 119 -9.66 -3.44 0.65
C LEU A 119 -10.52 -2.73 1.70
N ALA A 120 -11.71 -3.25 2.01
CA ALA A 120 -12.57 -2.70 3.05
C ALA A 120 -11.92 -2.80 4.45
N ALA A 121 -11.36 -3.96 4.80
CA ALA A 121 -10.64 -4.15 6.06
C ALA A 121 -9.36 -3.31 6.13
N THR A 122 -8.66 -3.16 5.00
CA THR A 122 -7.48 -2.29 4.88
C THR A 122 -7.87 -0.83 5.15
N LEU A 123 -8.94 -0.34 4.54
CA LEU A 123 -9.45 1.01 4.77
C LEU A 123 -9.83 1.22 6.24
N GLU A 124 -10.54 0.28 6.85
CA GLU A 124 -10.92 0.36 8.27
C GLU A 124 -9.69 0.43 9.18
N ALA A 125 -8.67 -0.40 8.95
CA ALA A 125 -7.44 -0.38 9.72
C ALA A 125 -6.68 0.96 9.60
N VAL A 126 -6.60 1.52 8.39
CA VAL A 126 -5.89 2.79 8.16
C VAL A 126 -6.65 3.97 8.78
N VAL A 127 -7.96 4.04 8.60
CA VAL A 127 -8.82 5.12 9.14
C VAL A 127 -8.94 5.05 10.67
N SER A 128 -9.02 3.85 11.25
CA SER A 128 -9.16 3.67 12.70
C SER A 128 -7.90 4.03 13.49
N CYS A 129 -6.73 4.04 12.83
CA CYS A 129 -5.47 4.39 13.44
C CYS A 129 -5.40 5.90 13.76
N SER A 130 -5.08 6.26 15.01
CA SER A 130 -5.01 7.65 15.48
C SER A 130 -3.74 8.41 15.08
N CYS A 131 -2.82 7.79 14.33
CA CYS A 131 -1.60 8.48 13.88
C CYS A 131 -1.94 9.51 12.77
N GLU A 132 -1.20 10.60 12.72
CA GLU A 132 -1.36 11.62 11.68
C GLU A 132 -0.73 11.18 10.34
N ASN A 133 0.57 10.86 10.36
CA ASN A 133 1.36 10.68 9.13
C ASN A 133 1.59 9.21 8.72
N GLY A 134 1.11 8.26 9.51
CA GLY A 134 1.43 6.83 9.35
C GLY A 134 2.29 6.27 10.48
N CYS A 135 2.14 4.97 10.75
CA CYS A 135 2.89 4.26 11.77
C CYS A 135 2.94 2.73 11.49
N PRO A 136 3.73 1.95 12.28
CA PRO A 136 3.77 0.49 12.20
C PRO A 136 2.43 -0.24 12.31
N SER A 137 1.41 0.39 12.90
CA SER A 137 0.09 -0.20 13.06
C SER A 137 -0.84 0.00 11.85
N CYS A 138 -0.48 0.83 10.87
CA CYS A 138 -1.34 1.12 9.71
C CYS A 138 -0.63 0.98 8.35
N ILE A 139 0.32 1.85 8.03
CA ILE A 139 0.88 1.97 6.67
C ILE A 139 2.39 1.76 6.59
N HIS A 140 3.09 1.49 7.71
CA HIS A 140 4.50 1.12 7.65
C HIS A 140 4.67 -0.39 7.52
N SER A 141 5.64 -0.81 6.73
CA SER A 141 6.09 -2.19 6.63
C SER A 141 7.52 -2.33 7.17
N PRO A 142 7.80 -3.31 8.04
CA PRO A 142 9.17 -3.60 8.47
C PRO A 142 10.02 -4.22 7.34
N LYS A 143 9.40 -4.66 6.24
CA LYS A 143 10.07 -5.24 5.07
C LYS A 143 10.21 -4.26 3.89
N CYS A 144 9.85 -2.98 4.08
CA CYS A 144 9.95 -1.97 3.04
C CYS A 144 11.43 -1.67 2.70
N SER A 145 11.85 -2.02 1.49
CA SER A 145 13.18 -1.71 0.96
C SER A 145 13.40 -0.20 0.71
N ASN A 146 12.32 0.57 0.58
CA ASN A 146 12.32 2.01 0.39
C ASN A 146 12.28 2.80 1.72
N PHE A 147 12.62 2.17 2.84
CA PHE A 147 12.66 2.79 4.17
C PHE A 147 11.36 3.50 4.58
N ASN A 148 10.21 2.93 4.17
CA ASN A 148 8.88 3.52 4.41
C ASN A 148 8.76 4.95 3.84
N ARG A 149 9.34 5.21 2.66
CA ARG A 149 9.27 6.52 1.97
C ARG A 149 9.18 6.37 0.44
N PRO A 150 8.36 7.20 -0.25
CA PRO A 150 7.35 8.07 0.33
C PRO A 150 6.18 7.25 0.92
N LEU A 151 5.47 7.81 1.89
CA LEU A 151 4.20 7.29 2.39
C LEU A 151 3.27 8.48 2.66
N ASP A 152 2.02 8.37 2.24
CA ASP A 152 0.99 9.38 2.47
C ASP A 152 -0.30 8.68 2.91
N LYS A 153 -0.64 8.85 4.20
CA LYS A 153 -1.79 8.20 4.81
C LYS A 153 -3.11 8.69 4.22
N GLU A 154 -3.24 9.99 4.02
CA GLU A 154 -4.48 10.60 3.52
C GLU A 154 -4.71 10.21 2.06
N ALA A 155 -3.64 10.19 1.25
CA ALA A 155 -3.67 9.66 -0.11
C ALA A 155 -4.11 8.17 -0.14
N ALA A 156 -3.59 7.34 0.77
CA ALA A 156 -3.98 5.93 0.86
C ALA A 156 -5.46 5.76 1.21
N ILE A 157 -5.97 6.56 2.16
CA ILE A 157 -7.40 6.57 2.51
C ILE A 157 -8.22 6.92 1.28
N MET A 158 -7.88 8.01 0.58
CA MET A 158 -8.59 8.46 -0.61
C MET A 158 -8.59 7.41 -1.72
N LEU A 159 -7.45 6.76 -1.97
CA LEU A 159 -7.33 5.67 -2.93
C LEU A 159 -8.19 4.47 -2.55
N LEU A 160 -8.16 4.04 -1.29
CA LEU A 160 -8.95 2.90 -0.80
C LEU A 160 -10.47 3.16 -0.87
N TYR A 161 -10.92 4.38 -0.59
CA TYR A 161 -12.32 4.76 -0.81
C TYR A 161 -12.70 4.64 -2.28
N GLY A 162 -11.90 5.22 -3.18
CA GLY A 162 -12.19 5.20 -4.61
C GLY A 162 -12.12 3.80 -5.23
N LEU A 163 -11.19 2.95 -4.81
CA LEU A 163 -11.11 1.54 -5.23
C LEU A 163 -12.34 0.72 -4.80
N LEU A 164 -13.00 1.11 -3.71
CA LEU A 164 -14.25 0.53 -3.24
C LEU A 164 -15.50 1.20 -3.85
N GLY A 165 -15.33 2.08 -4.84
CA GLY A 165 -16.43 2.82 -5.48
C GLY A 165 -17.11 3.83 -4.56
N ARG A 166 -16.38 4.38 -3.58
CA ARG A 166 -16.90 5.32 -2.58
C ARG A 166 -16.22 6.69 -2.74
N ASP A 167 -16.98 7.75 -2.50
CA ASP A 167 -16.43 9.11 -2.48
C ASP A 167 -15.75 9.42 -1.15
N TYR A 168 -14.67 10.20 -1.23
CA TYR A 168 -13.95 10.74 -0.08
C TYR A 168 -13.42 12.14 -0.37
N GLU A 169 -13.65 13.06 0.57
CA GLU A 169 -13.04 14.39 0.57
C GLU A 169 -11.94 14.41 1.65
N PRO A 170 -10.68 14.69 1.28
CA PRO A 170 -9.57 14.66 2.22
C PRO A 170 -9.65 15.81 3.21
N GLN A 171 -9.20 15.56 4.44
CA GLN A 171 -9.05 16.59 5.46
C GLN A 171 -7.81 17.41 5.13
N THR A 172 -8.00 18.54 4.45
CA THR A 172 -6.91 19.50 4.24
C THR A 172 -6.32 19.93 5.59
N ALA A 173 -5.00 20.15 5.61
CA ALA A 173 -4.17 20.49 6.79
C ALA A 173 -4.54 21.82 7.51
N GLY A 174 -5.74 22.36 7.31
CA GLY A 174 -6.25 23.58 7.94
C GLY A 174 -7.59 23.46 8.67
N SER A 175 -8.17 22.27 8.81
CA SER A 175 -9.53 22.10 9.37
C SER A 175 -9.62 21.15 10.58
N VAL A 176 -8.62 21.16 11.45
CA VAL A 176 -8.70 20.41 12.71
C VAL A 176 -9.44 21.22 13.78
N THR A 177 -10.78 21.14 13.80
CA THR A 177 -11.55 21.23 15.05
C THR A 177 -12.90 20.51 14.90
N GLY A 178 -13.02 19.30 15.49
CA GLY A 178 -14.32 18.76 15.95
C GLY A 178 -14.96 17.58 15.19
N MET A 179 -14.42 17.12 14.05
CA MET A 179 -15.13 16.18 13.16
C MET A 179 -14.85 14.67 13.41
N GLU A 180 -13.86 14.33 14.24
CA GLU A 180 -13.38 12.95 14.46
C GLU A 180 -14.45 12.01 15.05
N LYS A 181 -15.33 12.49 15.94
CA LYS A 181 -16.37 11.66 16.57
C LYS A 181 -17.58 11.42 15.67
N GLN A 182 -17.81 12.28 14.68
CA GLN A 182 -19.02 12.26 13.85
C GLN A 182 -18.85 11.38 12.62
N ASN A 183 -17.63 11.33 12.07
CA ASN A 183 -17.29 10.50 10.92
C ASN A 183 -17.19 9.01 11.29
N LEU A 184 -16.63 8.67 12.46
CA LEU A 184 -16.59 7.28 12.94
C LEU A 184 -18.01 6.73 13.18
N LYS A 185 -18.93 7.54 13.74
CA LYS A 185 -20.35 7.15 13.91
C LYS A 185 -21.08 6.98 12.57
N ARG A 186 -20.79 7.81 11.56
CA ARG A 186 -21.37 7.69 10.21
C ARG A 186 -20.86 6.45 9.48
N LEU A 187 -19.57 6.14 9.61
CA LEU A 187 -18.95 4.98 8.96
C LEU A 187 -19.48 3.66 9.55
N LEU A 188 -19.50 3.55 10.88
CA LEU A 188 -20.05 2.38 11.58
C LEU A 188 -21.58 2.26 11.41
N GLY A 189 -22.29 3.37 11.24
CA GLY A 189 -23.73 3.38 10.96
C GLY A 189 -24.10 2.82 9.58
N ARG A 190 -23.25 3.05 8.57
CA ARG A 190 -23.46 2.54 7.20
C ARG A 190 -23.16 1.05 7.07
N LEU A 191 -22.16 0.54 7.80
CA LEU A 191 -21.82 -0.89 7.80
C LEU A 191 -22.89 -1.76 8.48
N LYS A 192 -23.61 -1.22 9.49
CA LYS A 192 -24.73 -1.93 10.13
C LYS A 192 -26.00 -1.99 9.27
N GLY A 193 -26.10 -1.20 8.20
CA GLY A 193 -27.27 -1.17 7.31
C GLY A 193 -27.19 -2.08 6.09
N ALA A 194 -26.07 -2.76 5.86
CA ALA A 194 -25.84 -3.64 4.70
C ALA A 194 -26.15 -5.12 4.99
N THR A 195 -26.81 -5.43 6.11
CA THR A 195 -27.38 -6.75 6.40
C THR A 195 -28.89 -6.64 6.52
N ALA A 196 -29.56 -6.69 5.37
CA ALA A 196 -30.98 -6.99 5.24
C ALA A 196 -31.21 -7.67 3.90
#